data_AF-A0A2V6IX17-F1
#
_entry.id   AF-A0A2V6IX17-F1
#
_cell.length_a   1.000
_cell.length_b   1.000
_cell.length_c   1.000
_cell.angle_alpha   90.00
_cell.angle_beta   90.00
_cell.angle_gamma   90.00
#
_symmetry.space_group_name_H-M   'P 1'
#
loop_
_entity.id
_entity.type
_entity.pdbx_description
1 polymer ?
#
loop_
_entity_poly.entity_id
_entity_poly.type
_entity_poly.pdbx_seq_one_letter_code
_entity_poly.pdbx_strand_id
1 'polypeptide(L)'
;MRKLSEKGIKTEEIIAEDWGWYIPVQNEGFRLAVCCGHQDGDDDEFVCFTDPSTPVVKKFFKKIDATAQLTRLTEAMQQILSADPEIKEVVWKGPT
;
A
#
# COMPACT_ATOMS: atom_id res chain seq x y z
N MET A 1 3.29 3.53 -10.77
CA MET A 1 3.71 2.22 -11.35
C MET A 1 5.21 2.09 -11.61
N ARG A 2 5.83 2.96 -12.43
CA ARG A 2 7.26 2.83 -12.80
C ARG A 2 8.21 2.75 -11.61
N LYS A 3 8.06 3.66 -10.64
CA LYS A 3 8.89 3.70 -9.41
C LYS A 3 8.79 2.42 -8.54
N LEU A 4 7.62 1.76 -8.49
CA LEU A 4 7.44 0.49 -7.78
C LEU A 4 8.07 -0.69 -8.54
N SER A 5 7.94 -0.70 -9.87
CA SER A 5 8.58 -1.71 -10.71
C SER A 5 10.11 -1.67 -10.59
N GLU A 6 10.71 -0.49 -10.42
CA GLU A 6 12.15 -0.31 -10.17
C GLU A 6 12.60 -0.91 -8.83
N LYS A 7 11.68 -1.10 -7.87
CA LYS A 7 11.89 -1.80 -6.60
C LYS A 7 11.55 -3.30 -6.67
N GLY A 8 11.28 -3.82 -7.88
CA GLY A 8 10.88 -5.21 -8.12
C GLY A 8 9.48 -5.55 -7.61
N ILE A 9 8.61 -4.55 -7.44
CA ILE A 9 7.22 -4.71 -7.02
C ILE A 9 6.35 -4.55 -8.26
N LYS A 10 5.72 -5.65 -8.70
CA LYS A 10 4.82 -5.65 -9.85
C LYS A 10 3.42 -5.27 -9.39
N THR A 11 2.83 -4.31 -10.07
CA THR A 11 1.48 -3.82 -9.80
C THR A 11 0.53 -4.31 -10.88
N GLU A 12 -0.72 -4.50 -10.52
CA GLU A 12 -1.80 -4.82 -11.46
C GLU A 12 -2.51 -3.52 -11.88
N GLU A 13 -3.67 -3.64 -12.54
CA GLU A 13 -4.47 -2.48 -12.92
C GLU A 13 -4.87 -1.65 -11.69
N ILE A 14 -4.66 -0.33 -11.77
CA ILE A 14 -5.07 0.59 -10.70
C ILE A 14 -6.59 0.70 -10.74
N ILE A 15 -7.20 0.57 -9.57
CA ILE A 15 -8.64 0.67 -9.38
C ILE A 15 -8.92 2.04 -8.74
N ALA A 16 -9.74 2.84 -9.40
CA ALA A 16 -10.29 4.06 -8.83
C ALA A 16 -11.48 3.69 -7.94
N GLU A 17 -11.43 4.13 -6.69
CA GLU A 17 -12.47 3.90 -5.69
C GLU A 17 -13.06 5.25 -5.26
N ASP A 18 -14.24 5.25 -4.66
CA ASP A 18 -14.92 6.47 -4.17
C ASP A 18 -14.12 7.23 -3.10
N TRP A 19 -13.18 6.54 -2.44
CA TRP A 19 -12.30 7.07 -1.41
C TRP A 19 -10.88 7.36 -1.91
N GLY A 20 -10.50 6.96 -3.13
CA GLY A 20 -9.15 7.15 -3.67
C GLY A 20 -8.69 6.07 -4.64
N TRP A 21 -7.47 5.58 -4.47
CA TRP A 21 -6.81 4.64 -5.36
C TRP A 21 -6.46 3.34 -4.64
N TYR A 22 -6.88 2.22 -5.22
CA TYR A 22 -6.45 0.87 -4.84
C TYR A 22 -5.49 0.35 -5.90
N ILE A 23 -4.25 0.04 -5.49
CA ILE A 23 -3.16 -0.37 -6.38
C ILE A 23 -2.77 -1.80 -6.01
N PRO A 24 -3.35 -2.83 -6.66
CA PRO A 24 -3.03 -4.21 -6.36
C PRO A 24 -1.58 -4.52 -6.74
N VAL A 25 -0.96 -5.37 -5.92
CA VAL A 25 0.41 -5.84 -6.07
C VAL A 25 0.38 -7.33 -6.30
N GLN A 26 1.10 -7.79 -7.33
CA GLN A 26 1.26 -9.21 -7.58
C GLN A 26 1.94 -9.87 -6.38
N ASN A 27 1.19 -10.75 -5.71
CA ASN A 27 1.64 -11.43 -4.51
C ASN A 27 1.07 -12.85 -4.45
N GLU A 28 1.87 -13.79 -3.97
CA GLU A 28 1.45 -15.18 -3.83
C GLU A 28 0.78 -15.42 -2.46
N GLY A 29 -0.26 -16.26 -2.46
CA GLY A 29 -0.93 -16.70 -1.24
C GLY A 29 -2.07 -15.81 -0.75
N PHE A 30 -1.96 -14.48 -0.85
CA PHE A 30 -2.98 -13.52 -0.41
C PHE A 30 -2.99 -12.24 -1.25
N ARG A 31 -4.09 -11.47 -1.19
CA ARG A 31 -4.19 -10.17 -1.86
C ARG A 31 -3.28 -9.17 -1.14
N LEU A 32 -2.52 -8.41 -1.90
CA LEU A 32 -1.67 -7.34 -1.39
C LEU A 32 -1.92 -6.10 -2.24
N ALA A 33 -2.11 -4.94 -1.62
CA ALA A 33 -2.28 -3.68 -2.33
C ALA A 33 -1.74 -2.50 -1.54
N VAL A 34 -1.42 -1.44 -2.26
CA VAL A 34 -1.26 -0.09 -1.70
C VAL A 34 -2.56 0.65 -1.90
N CYS A 35 -3.03 1.31 -0.85
CA CYS A 35 -4.21 2.16 -0.89
C CYS A 35 -3.76 3.60 -0.63
N CYS A 36 -4.18 4.52 -1.49
CA CYS A 36 -3.97 5.96 -1.31
C CYS A 36 -5.35 6.63 -1.33
N GLY A 37 -5.83 7.07 -0.18
CA GLY A 37 -7.16 7.67 -0.05
C GLY A 37 -7.11 9.07 0.55
N HIS A 38 -8.18 9.83 0.39
CA HIS A 38 -8.34 11.13 1.06
C HIS A 38 -8.69 10.92 2.55
N GLN A 39 -8.22 11.80 3.43
CA GLN A 39 -8.74 11.92 4.79
C GLN A 39 -9.80 13.03 4.84
N ASP A 40 -10.99 12.69 5.35
CA ASP A 40 -12.00 13.59 5.90
C ASP A 40 -12.19 14.99 5.25
N GLY A 41 -12.25 15.05 3.92
CA GLY A 41 -12.93 16.13 3.19
C GLY A 41 -12.09 17.34 2.77
N ASP A 42 -10.78 17.38 3.06
CA ASP A 42 -9.86 18.34 2.45
C ASP A 42 -9.10 17.71 1.27
N ASP A 43 -8.99 18.45 0.16
CA ASP A 43 -8.44 17.97 -1.13
C ASP A 43 -6.93 17.61 -1.06
N ASP A 44 -6.23 18.03 0.01
CA ASP A 44 -4.77 17.93 0.14
C ASP A 44 -4.29 16.92 1.20
N GLU A 45 -5.19 16.23 1.92
CA GLU A 45 -4.81 15.23 2.93
C GLU A 45 -4.94 13.79 2.41
N PHE A 46 -3.80 13.14 2.15
CA PHE A 46 -3.76 11.76 1.67
C PHE A 46 -3.26 10.79 2.75
N VAL A 47 -3.97 9.67 2.93
CA VAL A 47 -3.50 8.53 3.73
C VAL A 47 -3.02 7.41 2.81
N CYS A 48 -1.81 6.92 3.08
CA CYS A 48 -1.30 5.69 2.48
C CYS A 48 -1.37 4.54 3.48
N PHE A 49 -2.00 3.44 3.07
CA PHE A 49 -2.04 2.20 3.85
C PHE A 49 -1.90 0.98 2.93
N THR A 50 -1.80 -0.20 3.54
CA THR A 50 -1.72 -1.47 2.83
C THR A 50 -2.98 -2.28 3.06
N ASP A 51 -3.38 -3.07 2.07
CA ASP A 51 -4.36 -4.14 2.22
C ASP A 51 -3.63 -5.47 2.03
N PRO A 52 -3.59 -6.37 3.02
CA PRO A 52 -4.19 -6.26 4.35
C PRO A 52 -3.51 -5.19 5.21
N SER A 53 -4.28 -4.56 6.11
CA SER A 53 -3.75 -3.55 7.05
C SER A 53 -3.12 -4.13 8.31
N THR A 54 -3.13 -5.46 8.47
CA THR A 54 -2.55 -6.18 9.61
C THR A 54 -1.70 -7.34 9.11
N PRO A 55 -0.68 -7.77 9.87
CA PRO A 55 0.27 -8.78 9.41
C PRO A 55 -0.30 -10.19 9.38
N VAL A 56 -1.50 -10.41 9.91
CA VAL A 56 -2.12 -11.75 10.01
C VAL A 56 -3.30 -11.87 9.05
N VAL A 57 -3.08 -12.53 7.92
CA VAL A 57 -4.16 -12.83 6.95
C VAL A 57 -4.80 -14.17 7.29
N LYS A 58 -6.12 -14.18 7.45
CA LYS A 58 -6.90 -15.41 7.63
C LYS A 58 -7.45 -15.88 6.29
N LYS A 59 -7.08 -17.09 5.87
CA LYS A 59 -7.57 -17.71 4.62
C LYS A 59 -7.83 -19.20 4.86
N PHE A 60 -9.08 -19.64 4.69
CA PHE A 60 -9.54 -21.04 4.79
C PHE A 60 -8.80 -21.87 5.87
N PHE A 61 -9.17 -21.68 7.15
CA PHE A 61 -8.59 -22.33 8.33
C PHE A 61 -7.08 -22.11 8.56
N LYS A 62 -6.38 -21.36 7.69
CA LYS A 62 -4.96 -21.03 7.83
C LYS A 62 -4.77 -19.56 8.20
N LYS A 63 -3.72 -19.30 8.97
CA LYS A 63 -3.16 -17.97 9.21
C LYS A 63 -1.89 -17.84 8.38
N ILE A 64 -1.76 -16.74 7.65
CA ILE A 64 -0.59 -16.39 6.87
C ILE A 64 0.05 -15.16 7.54
N ASP A 65 1.34 -15.25 7.81
CA ASP A 65 2.14 -14.10 8.23
C ASP A 65 2.56 -13.30 6.99
N ALA A 66 2.06 -12.08 6.90
CA ALA A 66 2.28 -11.14 5.80
C ALA A 66 3.32 -10.06 6.15
N THR A 67 3.97 -10.13 7.32
CA THR A 67 4.87 -9.08 7.83
C THR A 67 5.94 -8.71 6.80
N ALA A 68 6.63 -9.69 6.23
CA ALA A 68 7.72 -9.43 5.28
C ALA A 68 7.23 -8.71 4.00
N GLN A 69 6.07 -9.10 3.49
CA GLN A 69 5.46 -8.51 2.29
C GLN A 69 5.01 -7.08 2.56
N LEU A 70 4.35 -6.85 3.71
CA LEU A 70 3.88 -5.53 4.11
C LEU A 70 5.04 -4.58 4.40
N THR A 71 6.08 -5.04 5.10
CA THR A 71 7.30 -4.26 5.34
C THR A 71 7.95 -3.86 4.02
N ARG A 72 8.18 -4.82 3.11
CA ARG A 72 8.79 -4.54 1.80
C ARG A 72 8.00 -3.50 1.00
N LEU A 73 6.67 -3.61 1.00
CA LEU A 73 5.81 -2.69 0.27
C LEU A 73 5.83 -1.29 0.89
N THR A 74 5.75 -1.21 2.22
CA THR A 74 5.77 0.04 2.98
C THR A 74 7.09 0.77 2.81
N GLU A 75 8.22 0.06 2.91
CA GLU A 75 9.56 0.64 2.73
C GLU A 75 9.76 1.15 1.29
N ALA A 76 9.32 0.38 0.29
CA ALA A 76 9.42 0.81 -1.10
C ALA A 76 8.60 2.09 -1.35
N MET A 77 7.38 2.15 -0.81
CA MET A 77 6.55 3.34 -0.93
C MET A 77 7.14 4.54 -0.18
N GLN A 78 7.65 4.36 1.05
CA GLN A 78 8.35 5.44 1.77
C GLN A 78 9.50 6.01 0.94
N GLN A 79 10.33 5.15 0.35
CA GLN A 79 11.44 5.61 -0.50
C GLN A 79 10.95 6.36 -1.75
N ILE A 80 9.83 5.95 -2.33
CA ILE A 80 9.25 6.57 -3.52
C ILE A 80 8.67 7.95 -3.22
N LEU A 81 7.94 8.07 -2.11
CA LEU A 81 7.29 9.32 -1.72
C LEU A 81 8.31 10.32 -1.18
N SER A 82 9.26 9.88 -0.34
CA SER A 82 10.31 10.75 0.20
C SER A 82 11.32 11.24 -0.86
N ALA A 83 11.36 10.61 -2.04
CA ALA A 83 12.18 11.08 -3.16
C ALA A 83 11.55 12.26 -3.92
N ASP A 84 10.29 12.59 -3.63
CA ASP A 84 9.53 13.62 -4.33
C ASP A 84 9.27 14.81 -3.38
N PRO A 85 9.94 15.96 -3.58
CA PRO A 85 9.86 17.09 -2.64
C PRO A 85 8.49 17.79 -2.62
N GLU A 86 7.63 17.51 -3.60
CA GLU A 86 6.26 18.02 -3.66
C GLU A 86 5.31 17.23 -2.75
N ILE A 87 5.65 15.99 -2.40
CA ILE A 87 4.84 15.15 -1.51
C ILE A 87 5.21 15.45 -0.06
N LYS A 88 4.25 15.95 0.71
CA LYS A 88 4.42 16.32 2.11
C LYS A 88 3.41 15.57 2.99
N GLU A 89 3.72 15.46 4.27
CA GLU A 89 2.79 14.96 5.31
C GLU A 89 2.25 13.54 5.08
N VAL A 90 3.07 12.64 4.53
CA VAL A 90 2.67 11.23 4.35
C VAL A 90 2.53 10.54 5.70
N VAL A 91 1.29 10.34 6.14
CA VAL A 91 0.98 9.55 7.34
C VAL A 91 0.88 8.06 6.97
N TRP A 92 1.81 7.28 7.51
CA TRP A 92 1.81 5.82 7.39
C TRP A 92 1.10 5.19 8.58
N LYS A 93 -0.03 4.52 8.32
CA LYS A 93 -0.59 3.55 9.27
C LYS A 93 0.06 2.19 8.98
N GLY A 94 1.14 1.90 9.71
CA GLY A 94 1.82 0.61 9.65
C GLY A 94 0.92 -0.54 10.13
N PRO A 95 1.27 -1.79 9.82
CA PRO A 95 0.50 -2.94 10.28
C PRO A 95 0.56 -3.06 11.81
N THR A 96 -0.57 -2.89 12.47
CA THR A 96 -0.74 -3.10 13.92
C THR A 96 -1.11 -4.54 14.27
#